data_AF-A0A0C2SFQ4-F1
#
_entry.id   AF-A0A0C2SFQ4-F1
#
_cell.length_a   1.000
_cell.length_b   1.000
_cell.length_c   1.000
_cell.angle_alpha   90.00
_cell.angle_beta   90.00
_cell.angle_gamma   90.00
#
_symmetry.space_group_name_H-M   'P 1'
#
loop_
_entity.id
_entity.type
_entity.pdbx_description
1 polymer ?
#
loop_
_entity_poly.entity_id
_entity_poly.type
_entity_poly.pdbx_seq_one_letter_code
_entity_poly.pdbx_strand_id
1 'polypeptide(L)'
;MNHLTTITLLEKGNHKTSLTPTRVAFHSPCTIVEAQSADGAIYYAYFYRQQFLAAKKVTRSKRGSYLEQAMTKGIVFLCPHPLASKLLLENQTIKNRSLTQLLSWSKQRFTLIEVSNIFSCLDSLIQEEKLFKVMRDSYYTYRRDGKWGKAYSVLLSLENTFPNHEWVTHTKHDAAFSAYHSKYETLSPALAQSDPSTLEWLLWTERSSSDHRAQWLTVYGQDPACSLSAFALLCEEHEQSDREEAFPFFLDQAKRLFTQNEQKELLLHMTKAPRSYIHKEAFRQCIRLQEWEEAMTTLIEKPFPLEPQDVRSVKEAMSLVRWDHTLPIEQLSMVLIPILKDEKHDLDLLLTACIPVLSKTHGLPYLINWLKPLEEVQCHLPIHQKVKNLVACAEDPDKQAQAGELYYSLGLKGEAIESFSYEMELKPDDPAPVKWLFTLYRETGKLDEATAYQQLLQTMR
;
A
#
# COMPACT_ATOMS: atom_id res chain seq x y z
N MET A 1 4.25 -8.10 -11.96
CA MET A 1 5.53 -7.35 -12.02
C MET A 1 5.22 -5.88 -12.21
N ASN A 2 5.32 -5.08 -11.15
CA ASN A 2 5.27 -3.63 -11.27
C ASN A 2 6.51 -3.16 -12.01
N HIS A 3 6.36 -2.73 -13.25
CA HIS A 3 7.39 -1.95 -13.90
C HIS A 3 7.55 -0.67 -13.08
N LEU A 4 8.71 -0.47 -12.46
CA LEU A 4 9.10 0.83 -11.95
C LEU A 4 9.06 1.80 -13.13
N THR A 5 7.99 2.61 -13.20
CA THR A 5 7.84 3.61 -14.25
C THR A 5 8.88 4.68 -14.03
N THR A 6 9.99 4.57 -14.74
CA THR A 6 11.04 5.58 -14.78
C THR A 6 10.63 6.72 -15.70
N ILE A 7 11.10 7.93 -15.39
CA ILE A 7 10.90 9.12 -16.21
C ILE A 7 12.22 9.45 -16.87
N THR A 8 12.21 9.62 -18.20
CA THR A 8 13.37 10.13 -18.93
C THR A 8 13.19 11.62 -19.22
N LEU A 9 13.98 12.46 -18.54
CA LEU A 9 14.05 13.89 -18.83
C LEU A 9 15.03 14.15 -19.97
N LEU A 10 14.54 14.80 -21.03
CA LEU A 10 15.36 15.34 -22.11
C LEU A 10 15.76 16.78 -21.76
N GLU A 11 17.03 16.98 -21.44
CA GLU A 11 17.60 18.29 -21.13
C GLU A 11 18.19 18.97 -22.39
N LYS A 12 18.61 20.23 -22.25
CA LYS A 12 19.27 20.95 -23.35
C LYS A 12 20.56 20.23 -23.74
N GLY A 13 20.79 20.05 -25.04
CA GLY A 13 21.98 19.38 -25.58
C GLY A 13 21.86 17.85 -25.69
N ASN A 14 20.64 17.30 -25.78
CA ASN A 14 20.36 15.86 -25.89
C ASN A 14 20.82 15.02 -24.68
N HIS A 15 21.15 15.65 -23.55
CA HIS A 15 21.40 14.92 -22.31
C HIS A 15 20.08 14.28 -21.82
N LYS A 16 20.15 13.00 -21.46
CA LYS A 16 19.02 12.22 -20.97
C LYS A 16 19.27 11.87 -19.51
N THR A 17 18.39 12.32 -18.63
CA THR A 17 18.44 11.97 -17.21
C THR A 17 17.30 11.00 -16.93
N SER A 18 17.65 9.76 -16.56
CA SER A 18 16.66 8.79 -16.08
C SER A 18 16.41 9.03 -14.59
N LEU A 19 15.13 9.11 -14.22
CA LEU A 19 14.67 9.36 -12.87
C LEU A 19 13.76 8.24 -12.40
N THR A 20 14.03 7.75 -11.19
CA THR A 20 13.20 6.77 -10.50
C THR A 20 12.33 7.47 -9.46
N PRO A 21 10.99 7.41 -9.56
CA PRO A 21 10.11 8.08 -8.61
C PRO A 21 10.24 7.47 -7.22
N THR A 22 10.31 8.32 -6.19
CA THR A 22 10.37 7.93 -4.77
C THR A 22 9.05 8.15 -4.07
N ARG A 23 8.32 9.21 -4.42
CA ARG A 23 6.97 9.51 -3.93
C ARG A 23 6.24 10.48 -4.85
N VAL A 24 4.92 10.45 -4.80
CA VAL A 24 4.03 11.40 -5.47
C VAL A 24 3.15 12.10 -4.43
N ALA A 25 3.00 13.41 -4.58
CA ALA A 25 2.14 14.25 -3.75
C ALA A 25 1.05 14.87 -4.63
N PHE A 26 -0.19 14.42 -4.43
CA PHE A 26 -1.37 15.04 -5.02
C PHE A 26 -1.75 16.26 -4.18
N HIS A 27 -1.71 17.43 -4.82
CA HIS A 27 -2.07 18.70 -4.22
C HIS A 27 -2.65 19.63 -5.30
N SER A 28 -3.48 20.61 -4.92
CA SER A 28 -4.00 21.61 -5.85
C SER A 28 -3.22 22.93 -5.72
N PRO A 29 -2.83 23.56 -6.84
CA PRO A 29 -3.20 23.22 -8.22
C PRO A 29 -2.25 22.22 -8.91
N CYS A 30 -1.09 21.91 -8.34
CA CYS A 30 -0.12 20.99 -8.96
C CYS A 30 0.18 19.74 -8.15
N THR A 31 0.21 18.61 -8.84
CA THR A 31 0.79 17.35 -8.36
C THR A 31 2.31 17.41 -8.52
N ILE A 32 3.04 16.89 -7.53
CA ILE A 32 4.50 16.85 -7.53
C ILE A 32 4.99 15.41 -7.41
N VAL A 33 5.93 15.01 -8.26
CA VAL A 33 6.65 13.74 -8.13
C VAL A 33 8.07 14.04 -7.68
N GLU A 34 8.47 13.45 -6.55
CA GLU A 34 9.87 13.36 -6.16
C GLU A 34 10.48 12.15 -6.85
N ALA A 35 11.65 12.32 -7.46
CA ALA A 35 12.36 11.25 -8.13
C ALA A 35 13.87 11.41 -7.97
N GLN A 36 14.59 10.29 -8.03
CA GLN A 36 16.03 10.24 -7.86
C GLN A 36 16.71 9.76 -9.16
N SER A 37 17.80 10.42 -9.55
CA SER A 37 18.67 9.94 -10.64
C SER A 37 19.67 8.90 -10.14
N ALA A 38 20.35 8.22 -11.08
CA ALA A 38 21.33 7.18 -10.77
C ALA A 38 22.53 7.67 -9.92
N ASP A 39 22.88 8.96 -10.01
CA ASP A 39 23.91 9.61 -9.18
C ASP A 39 23.42 10.03 -7.79
N GLY A 40 22.17 9.69 -7.44
CA GLY A 40 21.55 10.00 -6.16
C GLY A 40 20.94 11.41 -6.06
N ALA A 41 21.01 12.22 -7.12
CA ALA A 41 20.42 13.56 -7.09
C ALA A 41 18.89 13.52 -7.10
N ILE A 42 18.27 14.38 -6.29
CA ILE A 42 16.81 14.49 -6.17
C ILE A 42 16.28 15.50 -7.17
N TYR A 43 15.16 15.17 -7.80
CA TYR A 43 14.40 16.00 -8.72
C TYR A 43 12.95 16.09 -8.26
N TYR A 44 12.34 17.27 -8.44
CA TYR A 44 10.90 17.45 -8.35
C TYR A 44 10.33 17.73 -9.73
N ALA A 45 9.39 16.90 -10.18
CA ALA A 45 8.63 17.06 -11.41
C ALA A 45 7.21 17.57 -11.08
N TYR A 46 6.80 18.64 -11.76
CA TYR A 46 5.54 19.33 -11.52
C TYR A 46 4.55 19.00 -12.63
N PHE A 47 3.31 18.72 -12.24
CA PHE A 47 2.22 18.39 -13.13
C PHE A 47 1.01 19.27 -12.81
N TYR A 48 0.38 19.81 -13.85
CA TYR A 48 -0.91 20.49 -13.72
C TYR A 48 -1.92 19.72 -14.54
N ARG A 49 -3.00 19.25 -13.90
CA ARG A 49 -4.04 18.45 -14.56
C ARG A 49 -3.44 17.28 -15.37
N GLN A 50 -2.54 16.54 -14.71
CA GLN A 50 -1.77 15.40 -15.26
C GLN A 50 -0.79 15.73 -16.41
N GLN A 51 -0.71 16.99 -16.86
CA GLN A 51 0.26 17.41 -17.87
C GLN A 51 1.57 17.84 -17.23
N PHE A 52 2.68 17.27 -17.69
CA PHE A 52 4.01 17.67 -17.24
C PHE A 52 4.33 19.13 -17.58
N LEU A 53 4.74 19.88 -16.57
CA LEU A 53 5.15 21.27 -16.68
C LEU A 53 6.66 21.37 -16.86
N ALA A 54 7.40 21.04 -15.79
CA ALA A 54 8.83 21.14 -15.68
C ALA A 54 9.34 20.23 -14.54
N ALA A 55 10.63 19.89 -14.60
CA ALA A 55 11.32 19.22 -13.51
C ALA A 55 12.58 19.99 -13.13
N LYS A 56 12.92 19.97 -11.83
CA LYS A 56 14.13 20.64 -11.34
C LYS A 56 14.89 19.78 -10.34
N LYS A 57 16.21 19.73 -10.53
CA LYS A 57 17.16 19.19 -9.56
C LYS A 57 17.13 20.03 -8.27
N VAL A 58 16.99 19.37 -7.14
CA VAL A 58 17.02 19.98 -5.81
C VAL A 58 18.41 20.49 -5.53
N THR A 59 18.49 21.75 -5.11
CA THR A 59 19.73 22.36 -4.64
C THR A 59 19.58 22.94 -3.24
N ARG A 60 18.36 23.38 -2.87
CA ARG A 60 17.97 23.90 -1.55
C ARG A 60 16.48 23.65 -1.35
N SER A 61 16.05 23.48 -0.09
CA SER A 61 14.63 23.46 0.29
C SER A 61 14.23 24.83 0.85
N LYS A 62 13.10 25.38 0.38
CA LYS A 62 12.54 26.66 0.86
C LYS A 62 11.36 26.35 1.80
N ARG A 63 11.48 26.76 3.07
CA ARG A 63 10.38 26.67 4.03
C ARG A 63 9.20 27.56 3.61
N GLY A 64 7.99 27.10 3.89
CA GLY A 64 6.74 27.71 3.48
C GLY A 64 6.39 27.55 2.00
N SER A 65 7.26 26.93 1.19
CA SER A 65 7.04 26.82 -0.25
C SER A 65 5.89 25.89 -0.61
N TYR A 66 5.30 26.08 -1.78
CA TYR A 66 4.29 25.15 -2.31
C TYR A 66 4.80 23.70 -2.33
N LEU A 67 6.08 23.50 -2.67
CA LEU A 67 6.70 22.18 -2.64
C LEU A 67 6.62 21.53 -1.25
N GLU A 68 6.99 22.26 -0.19
CA GLU A 68 6.89 21.76 1.18
C GLU A 68 5.44 21.49 1.55
N GLN A 69 4.52 22.40 1.21
CA GLN A 69 3.09 22.24 1.47
C GLN A 69 2.52 21.00 0.78
N ALA A 70 2.82 20.78 -0.50
CA ALA A 70 2.37 19.59 -1.22
C ALA A 70 2.91 18.30 -0.58
N MET A 71 4.18 18.29 -0.16
CA MET A 71 4.82 17.11 0.43
C MET A 71 4.41 16.83 1.89
N THR A 72 3.85 17.82 2.60
CA THR A 72 3.50 17.71 4.03
C THR A 72 1.99 17.71 4.28
N LYS A 73 1.24 18.47 3.47
CA LYS A 73 -0.21 18.66 3.57
C LYS A 73 -0.96 18.11 2.36
N GLY A 74 -0.29 17.63 1.32
CA GLY A 74 -0.91 16.91 0.21
C GLY A 74 -1.20 15.45 0.54
N ILE A 75 -1.78 14.75 -0.42
CA ILE A 75 -2.03 13.31 -0.34
C ILE A 75 -0.82 12.62 -0.95
N VAL A 76 0.00 11.99 -0.10
CA VAL A 76 1.34 11.52 -0.48
C VAL A 76 1.40 10.00 -0.50
N PHE A 77 1.83 9.45 -1.63
CA PHE A 77 2.06 8.01 -1.79
C PHE A 77 3.55 7.73 -2.04
N LEU A 78 4.11 6.78 -1.30
CA LEU A 78 5.46 6.26 -1.56
C LEU A 78 5.44 5.38 -2.81
N CYS A 79 6.48 5.50 -3.65
CA CYS A 79 6.60 4.72 -4.86
C CYS A 79 7.34 3.38 -4.60
N PRO A 80 7.00 2.30 -5.33
CA PRO A 80 6.01 2.24 -6.41
C PRO A 80 4.56 2.36 -5.92
N HIS A 81 3.72 3.07 -6.66
CA HIS A 81 2.29 3.21 -6.36
C HIS A 81 1.48 3.34 -7.67
N PRO A 82 0.33 2.65 -7.83
CA PRO A 82 -0.44 2.68 -9.08
C PRO A 82 -0.83 4.09 -9.57
N LEU A 83 -1.19 5.00 -8.66
CA LEU A 83 -1.43 6.42 -9.02
C LEU A 83 -0.20 7.10 -9.63
N ALA A 84 1.00 6.84 -9.08
CA ALA A 84 2.23 7.38 -9.63
C ALA A 84 2.53 6.76 -11.00
N SER A 85 2.42 5.43 -11.11
CA SER A 85 2.61 4.73 -12.37
C SER A 85 1.70 5.26 -13.48
N LYS A 86 0.41 5.48 -13.18
CA LYS A 86 -0.56 6.02 -14.13
C LYS A 86 -0.21 7.43 -14.59
N LEU A 87 0.13 8.33 -13.66
CA LEU A 87 0.58 9.69 -13.98
C LEU A 87 1.80 9.70 -14.88
N LEU A 88 2.74 8.77 -14.65
CA LEU A 88 4.03 8.72 -15.34
C LEU A 88 3.98 7.96 -16.67
N LEU A 89 3.04 7.04 -16.87
CA LEU A 89 2.86 6.32 -18.13
C LEU A 89 2.58 7.26 -19.31
N GLU A 90 1.81 8.32 -19.09
CA GLU A 90 1.55 9.36 -20.10
C GLU A 90 2.75 10.29 -20.33
N ASN A 91 3.79 10.14 -19.50
CA ASN A 91 4.87 11.10 -19.29
C ASN A 91 6.24 10.41 -19.23
N GLN A 92 6.43 9.28 -19.93
CA GLN A 92 7.65 8.47 -19.83
C GLN A 92 8.91 9.18 -20.35
N THR A 93 8.81 9.91 -21.46
CA THR A 93 9.92 10.67 -22.02
C THR A 93 9.48 12.10 -22.29
N ILE A 94 10.05 13.06 -21.57
CA ILE A 94 9.57 14.43 -21.60
C ILE A 94 10.70 15.43 -21.77
N LYS A 95 10.46 16.43 -22.61
CA LYS A 95 11.33 17.59 -22.75
C LYS A 95 11.18 18.50 -21.55
N ASN A 96 12.27 18.69 -20.80
CA ASN A 96 12.27 19.61 -19.68
C ASN A 96 12.25 21.07 -20.19
N ARG A 97 11.37 21.90 -19.63
CA ARG A 97 11.18 23.30 -20.06
C ARG A 97 11.94 24.25 -19.14
N SER A 98 12.64 25.22 -19.72
CA SER A 98 13.11 26.38 -18.95
C SER A 98 11.93 27.24 -18.51
N LEU A 99 12.10 28.06 -17.47
CA LEU A 99 11.03 28.92 -16.92
C LEU A 99 10.41 29.85 -17.98
N THR A 100 11.23 30.43 -18.86
CA THR A 100 10.74 31.29 -19.96
C THR A 100 9.93 30.50 -20.98
N GLN A 101 10.37 29.29 -21.32
CA GLN A 101 9.63 28.41 -22.22
C GLN A 101 8.33 27.94 -21.59
N LEU A 102 8.34 27.62 -20.29
CA LEU A 102 7.15 27.25 -19.54
C LEU A 102 6.13 28.39 -19.55
N LEU A 103 6.55 29.63 -19.28
CA LEU A 103 5.63 30.79 -19.30
C LEU A 103 4.98 30.99 -20.67
N SER A 104 5.78 30.95 -21.73
CA SER A 104 5.26 31.08 -23.10
C SER A 104 4.30 29.93 -23.45
N TRP A 105 4.66 28.71 -23.09
CA TRP A 105 3.86 27.51 -23.35
C TRP A 105 2.54 27.53 -22.57
N SER A 106 2.56 27.92 -21.29
CA SER A 106 1.37 28.00 -20.45
C SER A 106 0.39 29.06 -20.94
N LYS A 107 0.87 30.24 -21.34
CA LYS A 107 0.01 31.32 -21.88
C LYS A 107 -0.71 30.95 -23.18
N GLN A 108 -0.19 29.99 -23.93
CA GLN A 108 -0.82 29.51 -25.18
C GLN A 108 -1.91 28.47 -24.94
N ARG A 109 -1.95 27.86 -23.74
CA ARG A 109 -2.77 26.67 -23.46
C ARG A 109 -3.77 26.86 -22.33
N PHE A 110 -3.48 27.77 -21.42
CA PHE A 110 -4.25 27.99 -20.21
C PHE A 110 -4.67 29.45 -20.09
N THR A 111 -5.74 29.68 -19.33
CA THR A 111 -6.18 31.04 -18.98
C THR A 111 -5.16 31.73 -18.09
N LEU A 112 -5.19 33.07 -17.99
CA LEU A 112 -4.25 33.79 -17.13
C LEU A 112 -4.47 33.49 -15.63
N ILE A 113 -5.67 33.04 -15.23
CA ILE A 113 -5.94 32.52 -13.88
C ILE A 113 -5.13 31.25 -13.66
N GLU A 114 -5.26 30.27 -14.55
CA GLU A 114 -4.52 29.01 -14.48
C GLU A 114 -3.01 29.21 -14.61
N VAL A 115 -2.55 30.12 -15.48
CA VAL A 115 -1.13 30.49 -15.55
C VAL A 115 -0.65 31.00 -14.19
N SER A 116 -1.45 31.83 -13.50
CA SER A 116 -1.09 32.34 -12.17
C SER A 116 -1.04 31.21 -11.14
N ASN A 117 -2.01 30.29 -11.16
CA ASN A 117 -2.05 29.11 -10.29
C ASN A 117 -0.91 28.11 -10.56
N ILE A 118 -0.53 27.89 -11.82
CA ILE A 118 0.62 27.05 -12.17
C ILE A 118 1.90 27.66 -11.62
N PHE A 119 2.06 28.98 -11.78
CA PHE A 119 3.29 29.65 -11.40
C PHE A 119 3.42 29.81 -9.88
N SER A 120 2.33 29.95 -9.12
CA SER A 120 2.39 29.97 -7.65
C SER A 120 3.01 28.69 -7.07
N CYS A 121 2.89 27.55 -7.75
CA CYS A 121 3.53 26.29 -7.37
C CYS A 121 5.05 26.26 -7.52
N LEU A 122 5.64 27.24 -8.23
CA LEU A 122 7.05 27.28 -8.62
C LEU A 122 7.84 28.29 -7.78
N ASP A 123 7.33 28.67 -6.62
CA ASP A 123 7.95 29.58 -5.64
C ASP A 123 9.29 29.11 -5.04
N SER A 124 9.56 27.81 -5.17
CA SER A 124 10.86 27.18 -4.87
C SER A 124 11.83 27.21 -6.06
N LEU A 125 11.33 27.44 -7.29
CA LEU A 125 12.11 27.42 -8.53
C LEU A 125 12.37 28.82 -9.11
N ILE A 126 11.52 29.79 -8.78
CA ILE A 126 11.51 31.15 -9.34
C ILE A 126 11.77 32.16 -8.22
N GLN A 127 12.61 33.15 -8.50
CA GLN A 127 12.82 34.28 -7.58
C GLN A 127 11.50 35.01 -7.33
N GLU A 128 11.28 35.40 -6.07
CA GLU A 128 10.04 35.99 -5.57
C GLU A 128 9.56 37.17 -6.41
N GLU A 129 10.44 38.12 -6.73
CA GLU A 129 10.09 39.32 -7.50
C GLU A 129 9.66 38.98 -8.93
N LYS A 130 10.30 37.97 -9.54
CA LYS A 130 9.96 37.51 -10.89
C LYS A 130 8.63 36.75 -10.89
N LEU A 131 8.41 35.90 -9.89
CA LEU A 131 7.16 35.17 -9.75
C LEU A 131 5.98 36.12 -9.51
N PHE A 132 6.14 37.03 -8.55
CA PHE A 132 5.16 38.07 -8.27
C PHE A 132 4.83 38.90 -9.51
N LYS A 133 5.85 39.32 -10.27
CA LYS A 133 5.64 40.05 -11.54
C LYS A 133 4.80 39.26 -12.53
N VAL A 134 5.07 37.98 -12.75
CA VAL A 134 4.31 37.13 -13.69
C VAL A 134 2.82 37.10 -13.31
N MET A 135 2.52 36.87 -12.03
CA MET A 135 1.14 36.81 -11.55
C MET A 135 0.47 38.19 -11.57
N ARG A 136 1.19 39.25 -11.20
CA ARG A 136 0.68 40.63 -11.24
C ARG A 136 0.39 41.11 -12.67
N ASP A 137 1.20 40.70 -13.65
CA ASP A 137 0.95 41.03 -15.05
C ASP A 137 -0.36 40.38 -15.54
N SER A 138 -0.67 39.15 -15.10
CA SER A 138 -1.97 38.50 -15.34
C SER A 138 -3.13 39.30 -14.72
N TYR A 139 -2.98 39.77 -13.47
CA TYR A 139 -3.96 40.61 -12.79
C TYR A 139 -4.26 41.89 -13.57
N TYR A 140 -3.22 42.66 -13.94
CA TYR A 140 -3.41 43.92 -14.65
C TYR A 140 -3.95 43.75 -16.07
N THR A 141 -3.72 42.59 -16.69
CA THR A 141 -4.31 42.29 -17.98
C THR A 141 -5.83 42.15 -17.85
N TYR A 142 -6.34 41.38 -16.87
CA TYR A 142 -7.78 41.31 -16.63
C TYR A 142 -8.39 42.62 -16.15
N ARG A 143 -7.68 43.39 -15.32
CA ARG A 143 -8.15 44.70 -14.86
C ARG A 143 -8.33 45.68 -16.02
N ARG A 144 -7.36 45.75 -16.95
CA ARG A 144 -7.45 46.60 -18.16
C ARG A 144 -8.55 46.17 -19.11
N ASP A 145 -8.80 44.86 -19.22
CA ASP A 145 -9.89 44.29 -20.02
C ASP A 145 -11.28 44.50 -19.39
N GLY A 146 -11.38 45.12 -18.21
CA GLY A 146 -12.65 45.26 -17.47
C GLY A 146 -13.19 43.94 -16.88
N LYS A 147 -12.38 42.87 -16.86
CA LYS A 147 -12.76 41.54 -16.35
C LYS A 147 -12.49 41.44 -14.85
N TRP A 148 -13.17 42.28 -14.06
CA TRP A 148 -12.95 42.45 -12.62
C TRP A 148 -12.99 41.14 -11.82
N GLY A 149 -13.95 40.25 -12.10
CA GLY A 149 -14.02 38.94 -11.44
C GLY A 149 -12.77 38.09 -11.66
N LYS A 150 -12.25 38.03 -12.89
CA LYS A 150 -11.02 37.28 -13.20
C LYS A 150 -9.77 37.95 -12.61
N ALA A 151 -9.76 39.28 -12.52
CA ALA A 151 -8.70 39.99 -11.82
C ALA A 151 -8.71 39.64 -10.32
N TYR A 152 -9.89 39.57 -9.69
CA TYR A 152 -10.04 39.14 -8.31
C TYR A 152 -9.57 37.69 -8.10
N SER A 153 -9.88 36.77 -9.02
CA SER A 153 -9.35 35.39 -8.99
C SER A 153 -7.82 35.34 -8.94
N VAL A 154 -7.15 36.12 -9.78
CA VAL A 154 -5.69 36.22 -9.77
C VAL A 154 -5.18 36.84 -8.47
N LEU A 155 -5.92 37.81 -7.92
CA LEU A 155 -5.59 38.43 -6.63
C LEU A 155 -5.66 37.44 -5.47
N LEU A 156 -6.63 36.52 -5.45
CA LEU A 156 -6.69 35.45 -4.45
C LEU A 156 -5.46 34.53 -4.51
N SER A 157 -5.03 34.16 -5.71
CA SER A 157 -3.81 33.37 -5.93
C SER A 157 -2.55 34.13 -5.47
N LEU A 158 -2.46 35.42 -5.78
CA LEU A 158 -1.40 36.32 -5.31
C LEU A 158 -1.39 36.45 -3.79
N GLU A 159 -2.55 36.53 -3.15
CA GLU A 159 -2.68 36.59 -1.70
C GLU A 159 -2.18 35.31 -1.03
N ASN A 160 -2.60 34.15 -1.52
CA ASN A 160 -2.14 32.88 -0.98
C ASN A 160 -0.61 32.71 -1.11
N THR A 161 -0.05 33.19 -2.23
CA THR A 161 1.39 33.03 -2.52
C THR A 161 2.25 34.08 -1.81
N PHE A 162 1.75 35.31 -1.66
CA PHE A 162 2.47 36.47 -1.13
C PHE A 162 1.62 37.24 -0.10
N PRO A 163 1.23 36.61 1.02
CA PRO A 163 0.26 37.18 1.96
C PRO A 163 0.75 38.48 2.61
N ASN A 164 2.06 38.64 2.76
CA ASN A 164 2.69 39.80 3.41
C ASN A 164 3.17 40.87 2.42
N HIS A 165 2.88 40.73 1.12
CA HIS A 165 3.37 41.68 0.11
C HIS A 165 2.49 42.94 0.09
N GLU A 166 3.11 44.11 0.26
CA GLU A 166 2.41 45.41 0.41
C GLU A 166 1.36 45.68 -0.68
N TRP A 167 1.71 45.43 -1.95
CA TRP A 167 0.79 45.57 -3.08
C TRP A 167 -0.47 44.69 -2.95
N VAL A 168 -0.32 43.45 -2.46
CA VAL A 168 -1.45 42.52 -2.27
C VAL A 168 -2.35 43.04 -1.16
N THR A 169 -1.76 43.40 -0.03
CA THR A 169 -2.50 43.91 1.13
C THR A 169 -3.29 45.17 0.79
N HIS A 170 -2.72 46.07 -0.01
CA HIS A 170 -3.43 47.28 -0.45
C HIS A 170 -4.53 46.95 -1.46
N THR A 171 -4.25 46.11 -2.46
CA THR A 171 -5.17 45.81 -3.56
C THR A 171 -6.38 45.00 -3.11
N LYS A 172 -6.24 44.13 -2.10
CA LYS A 172 -7.34 43.32 -1.54
C LYS A 172 -8.47 44.17 -0.95
N HIS A 173 -8.11 45.29 -0.32
CA HIS A 173 -9.06 46.20 0.33
C HIS A 173 -9.67 47.24 -0.63
N ASP A 174 -9.43 47.12 -1.94
CA ASP A 174 -10.10 47.96 -2.94
C ASP A 174 -11.62 47.71 -2.87
N ALA A 175 -12.38 48.76 -2.57
CA ALA A 175 -13.83 48.69 -2.40
C ALA A 175 -14.55 48.13 -3.64
N ALA A 176 -13.95 48.23 -4.82
CA ALA A 176 -14.47 47.64 -6.05
C ALA A 176 -14.59 46.10 -5.98
N PHE A 177 -13.87 45.44 -5.05
CA PHE A 177 -13.89 43.98 -4.90
C PHE A 177 -14.83 43.44 -3.82
N SER A 178 -15.53 44.28 -3.06
CA SER A 178 -16.40 43.82 -1.95
C SER A 178 -17.45 42.80 -2.40
N ALA A 179 -18.11 43.01 -3.54
CA ALA A 179 -19.08 42.06 -4.09
C ALA A 179 -18.46 40.72 -4.51
N TYR A 180 -17.19 40.72 -4.93
CA TYR A 180 -16.48 39.49 -5.28
C TYR A 180 -16.04 38.73 -4.03
N HIS A 181 -15.67 39.42 -2.94
CA HIS A 181 -15.32 38.76 -1.67
C HIS A 181 -16.42 37.79 -1.22
N SER A 182 -17.65 38.29 -1.08
CA SER A 182 -18.80 37.48 -0.66
C SER A 182 -19.13 36.34 -1.66
N LYS A 183 -18.86 36.54 -2.96
CA LYS A 183 -19.05 35.50 -3.97
C LYS A 183 -18.11 34.30 -3.75
N TYR A 184 -16.86 34.54 -3.38
CA TYR A 184 -15.86 33.47 -3.19
C TYR A 184 -15.92 32.85 -1.78
N GLU A 185 -16.42 33.57 -0.76
CA GLU A 185 -16.65 33.01 0.58
C GLU A 185 -17.74 31.94 0.60
N THR A 186 -18.79 32.10 -0.20
CA THR A 186 -19.94 31.17 -0.22
C THR A 186 -19.69 29.88 -1.00
N LEU A 187 -18.60 29.82 -1.78
CA LEU A 187 -18.21 28.67 -2.62
C LEU A 187 -19.37 28.02 -3.41
N SER A 188 -20.34 28.83 -3.85
CA SER A 188 -21.57 28.32 -4.46
C SER A 188 -21.32 27.52 -5.76
N PRO A 189 -22.20 26.58 -6.13
CA PRO A 189 -22.08 25.83 -7.40
C PRO A 189 -22.01 26.71 -8.65
N ALA A 190 -22.57 27.92 -8.63
CA ALA A 190 -22.46 28.89 -9.73
C ALA A 190 -21.01 29.37 -9.98
N LEU A 191 -20.14 29.26 -8.97
CA LEU A 191 -18.72 29.57 -9.12
C LEU A 191 -18.03 28.55 -10.04
N ALA A 192 -18.45 27.28 -10.04
CA ALA A 192 -17.88 26.26 -10.92
C ALA A 192 -18.02 26.61 -12.41
N GLN A 193 -19.10 27.29 -12.79
CA GLN A 193 -19.33 27.71 -14.18
C GLN A 193 -18.54 28.97 -14.54
N SER A 194 -18.37 29.89 -13.60
CA SER A 194 -17.76 31.21 -13.88
C SER A 194 -16.25 31.26 -13.64
N ASP A 195 -15.74 30.49 -12.69
CA ASP A 195 -14.34 30.41 -12.33
C ASP A 195 -13.99 29.03 -11.71
N PRO A 196 -13.94 27.98 -12.55
CA PRO A 196 -13.67 26.63 -12.10
C PRO A 196 -12.28 26.47 -11.48
N SER A 197 -11.26 27.18 -11.96
CA SER A 197 -9.88 26.99 -11.49
C SER A 197 -9.67 27.52 -10.08
N THR A 198 -10.29 28.63 -9.71
CA THR A 198 -10.18 29.18 -8.36
C THR A 198 -11.02 28.39 -7.36
N LEU A 199 -12.23 27.97 -7.75
CA LEU A 199 -13.07 27.11 -6.91
C LEU A 199 -12.36 25.79 -6.58
N GLU A 200 -11.68 25.18 -7.56
CA GLU A 200 -10.96 23.90 -7.38
C GLU A 200 -9.95 23.99 -6.24
N TRP A 201 -9.12 25.04 -6.26
CA TRP A 201 -8.09 25.26 -5.25
C TRP A 201 -8.67 25.62 -3.88
N LEU A 202 -9.73 26.43 -3.81
CA LEU A 202 -10.40 26.78 -2.55
C LEU A 202 -10.99 25.54 -1.88
N LEU A 203 -11.74 24.72 -2.63
CA LEU A 203 -12.30 23.46 -2.12
C LEU A 203 -11.20 22.47 -1.70
N TRP A 204 -10.09 22.41 -2.44
CA TRP A 204 -8.96 21.54 -2.08
C TRP A 204 -8.28 21.95 -0.78
N THR A 205 -8.15 23.25 -0.55
CA THR A 205 -7.50 23.80 0.65
C THR A 205 -8.25 23.38 1.92
N GLU A 206 -9.58 23.34 1.86
CA GLU A 206 -10.47 22.93 2.94
C GLU A 206 -10.97 21.48 2.81
N ARG A 207 -10.29 20.63 2.02
CA ARG A 207 -10.75 19.25 1.71
C ARG A 207 -10.91 18.33 2.91
N SER A 208 -10.35 18.67 4.07
CA SER A 208 -10.57 17.91 5.30
C SER A 208 -12.02 18.00 5.77
N SER A 209 -12.75 19.04 5.35
CA SER A 209 -14.20 19.15 5.51
C SER A 209 -14.91 18.18 4.55
N SER A 210 -15.80 17.34 5.11
CA SER A 210 -16.70 16.46 4.35
C SER A 210 -17.41 17.18 3.20
N ASP A 211 -17.95 18.38 3.46
CA ASP A 211 -18.74 19.12 2.47
C ASP A 211 -17.88 19.64 1.30
N HIS A 212 -16.73 20.24 1.59
CA HIS A 212 -15.79 20.73 0.58
C HIS A 212 -15.24 19.58 -0.28
N ARG A 213 -14.91 18.44 0.34
CA ARG A 213 -14.48 17.23 -0.38
C ARG A 213 -15.58 16.69 -1.30
N ALA A 214 -16.80 16.54 -0.78
CA ALA A 214 -17.93 16.07 -1.57
C ALA A 214 -18.25 17.00 -2.74
N GLN A 215 -18.20 18.31 -2.52
CA GLN A 215 -18.36 19.30 -3.58
C GLN A 215 -17.23 19.22 -4.61
N TRP A 216 -15.98 19.07 -4.18
CA TRP A 216 -14.84 18.90 -5.09
C TRP A 216 -15.04 17.67 -5.98
N LEU A 217 -15.38 16.52 -5.40
CA LEU A 217 -15.62 15.27 -6.14
C LEU A 217 -16.81 15.40 -7.10
N THR A 218 -17.86 16.12 -6.71
CA THR A 218 -19.04 16.36 -7.56
C THR A 218 -18.69 17.23 -8.77
N VAL A 219 -17.90 18.29 -8.57
CA VAL A 219 -17.59 19.26 -9.62
C VAL A 219 -16.47 18.77 -10.54
N TYR A 220 -15.41 18.18 -9.99
CA TYR A 220 -14.18 17.84 -10.72
C TYR A 220 -13.92 16.33 -10.86
N GLY A 221 -14.60 15.49 -10.08
CA GLY A 221 -14.30 14.05 -10.02
C GLY A 221 -14.56 13.29 -11.33
N GLN A 222 -15.40 13.82 -12.22
CA GLN A 222 -15.66 13.25 -13.54
C GLN A 222 -14.75 13.82 -14.65
N ASP A 223 -13.96 14.85 -14.37
CA ASP A 223 -13.01 15.39 -15.35
C ASP A 223 -11.82 14.42 -15.50
N PRO A 224 -11.55 13.86 -16.70
CA PRO A 224 -10.41 12.99 -16.92
C PRO A 224 -9.08 13.60 -16.47
N ALA A 225 -8.94 14.92 -16.58
CA ALA A 225 -7.74 15.65 -16.22
C ALA A 225 -7.52 15.73 -14.69
N CYS A 226 -8.58 15.52 -13.91
CA CYS A 226 -8.57 15.51 -12.43
C CYS A 226 -8.75 14.10 -11.83
N SER A 227 -8.94 13.07 -12.67
CA SER A 227 -9.26 11.70 -12.23
C SER A 227 -8.28 11.11 -11.20
N LEU A 228 -6.97 11.34 -11.34
CA LEU A 228 -5.99 10.84 -10.36
C LEU A 228 -6.06 11.60 -9.02
N SER A 229 -6.30 12.91 -9.05
CA SER A 229 -6.51 13.70 -7.84
C SER A 229 -7.82 13.33 -7.15
N ALA A 230 -8.88 13.05 -7.94
CA ALA A 230 -10.15 12.55 -7.44
C ALA A 230 -9.97 11.20 -6.73
N PHE A 231 -9.23 10.28 -7.34
CA PHE A 231 -8.96 8.99 -6.72
C PHE A 231 -8.09 9.13 -5.46
N ALA A 232 -7.10 10.02 -5.47
CA ALA A 232 -6.30 10.32 -4.27
C ALA A 232 -7.17 10.83 -3.10
N LEU A 233 -8.17 11.68 -3.37
CA LEU A 233 -9.13 12.13 -2.35
C LEU A 233 -9.96 10.98 -1.78
N LEU A 234 -10.38 10.02 -2.61
CA LEU A 234 -11.09 8.84 -2.14
C LEU A 234 -10.21 7.94 -1.26
N CYS A 235 -8.93 7.80 -1.59
CA CYS A 235 -7.97 7.12 -0.70
C CYS A 235 -7.87 7.82 0.66
N GLU A 236 -7.67 9.14 0.67
CA GLU A 236 -7.58 9.95 1.90
C GLU A 236 -8.88 9.85 2.73
N GLU A 237 -10.04 9.82 2.10
CA GLU A 237 -11.33 9.64 2.77
C GLU A 237 -11.41 8.31 3.52
N HIS A 238 -11.00 7.20 2.90
CA HIS A 238 -11.02 5.87 3.55
C HIS A 238 -9.91 5.69 4.60
N GLU A 239 -8.83 6.47 4.53
CA GLU A 239 -7.84 6.54 5.60
C GLU A 239 -8.38 7.29 6.83
N GLN A 240 -9.14 8.37 6.61
CA GLN A 240 -9.61 9.27 7.67
C GLN A 240 -11.00 8.91 8.23
N SER A 241 -11.80 8.13 7.50
CA SER A 241 -13.19 7.88 7.82
C SER A 241 -13.55 6.39 7.77
N ASP A 242 -14.55 6.02 8.56
CA ASP A 242 -15.12 4.67 8.67
C ASP A 242 -16.32 4.48 7.72
N ARG A 243 -16.59 5.45 6.84
CA ARG A 243 -17.76 5.44 5.94
C ARG A 243 -17.65 4.36 4.87
N GLU A 244 -18.15 3.17 5.18
CA GLU A 244 -18.27 2.04 4.24
C GLU A 244 -19.15 2.39 3.02
N GLU A 245 -20.14 3.27 3.19
CA GLU A 245 -21.08 3.68 2.13
C GLU A 245 -20.40 4.27 0.89
N ALA A 246 -19.23 4.91 1.05
CA ALA A 246 -18.46 5.49 -0.05
C ALA A 246 -17.59 4.46 -0.80
N PHE A 247 -17.37 3.28 -0.21
CA PHE A 247 -16.44 2.28 -0.75
C PHE A 247 -16.84 1.69 -2.10
N PRO A 248 -18.14 1.42 -2.40
CA PRO A 248 -18.54 0.99 -3.74
C PRO A 248 -18.17 2.00 -4.84
N PHE A 249 -18.25 3.30 -4.54
CA PHE A 249 -17.82 4.34 -5.48
C PHE A 249 -16.31 4.31 -5.68
N PHE A 250 -15.52 4.15 -4.60
CA PHE A 250 -14.08 3.93 -4.67
C PHE A 250 -13.74 2.74 -5.60
N LEU A 251 -14.39 1.59 -5.42
CA LEU A 251 -14.15 0.40 -6.24
C LEU A 251 -14.51 0.61 -7.71
N ASP A 252 -15.60 1.32 -8.01
CA ASP A 252 -15.97 1.67 -9.39
C ASP A 252 -14.91 2.55 -10.05
N GLN A 253 -14.43 3.58 -9.34
CA GLN A 253 -13.34 4.42 -9.85
C GLN A 253 -12.04 3.63 -10.02
N ALA A 254 -11.71 2.74 -9.09
CA ALA A 254 -10.52 1.89 -9.18
C ALA A 254 -10.56 1.00 -10.43
N LYS A 255 -11.73 0.40 -10.73
CA LYS A 255 -11.93 -0.45 -11.93
C LYS A 255 -11.76 0.32 -13.24
N ARG A 256 -12.11 1.61 -13.28
CA ARG A 256 -11.95 2.46 -14.46
C ARG A 256 -10.50 2.85 -14.71
N LEU A 257 -9.73 3.08 -13.64
CA LEU A 257 -8.39 3.64 -13.73
C LEU A 257 -7.29 2.59 -13.81
N PHE A 258 -7.47 1.45 -13.15
CA PHE A 258 -6.42 0.49 -12.84
C PHE A 258 -6.74 -0.92 -13.32
N THR A 259 -5.70 -1.67 -13.67
CA THR A 259 -5.76 -3.11 -13.94
C THR A 259 -6.09 -3.89 -12.67
N GLN A 260 -6.48 -5.17 -12.82
CA GLN A 260 -6.77 -6.03 -11.68
C GLN A 260 -5.57 -6.18 -10.72
N ASN A 261 -4.35 -6.25 -11.24
CA ASN A 261 -3.14 -6.32 -10.42
C ASN A 261 -2.89 -5.03 -9.64
N GLU A 262 -3.06 -3.87 -10.28
CA GLU A 262 -2.92 -2.57 -9.62
C GLU A 262 -4.02 -2.36 -8.55
N GLN A 263 -5.25 -2.80 -8.83
CA GLN A 263 -6.34 -2.78 -7.83
C GLN A 263 -6.00 -3.63 -6.61
N LYS A 264 -5.44 -4.83 -6.81
CA LYS A 264 -4.95 -5.68 -5.73
C LYS A 264 -3.92 -4.94 -4.87
N GLU A 265 -2.91 -4.35 -5.49
CA GLU A 265 -1.85 -3.62 -4.78
C GLU A 265 -2.39 -2.42 -3.98
N LEU A 266 -3.34 -1.66 -4.55
CA LEU A 266 -4.02 -0.58 -3.85
C LEU A 266 -4.75 -1.09 -2.61
N LEU A 267 -5.59 -2.12 -2.77
CA LEU A 267 -6.36 -2.70 -1.68
C LEU A 267 -5.45 -3.26 -0.59
N LEU A 268 -4.41 -4.01 -0.96
CA LEU A 268 -3.41 -4.53 -0.04
C LEU A 268 -2.71 -3.41 0.74
N HIS A 269 -2.36 -2.30 0.09
CA HIS A 269 -1.78 -1.14 0.77
C HIS A 269 -2.74 -0.54 1.81
N MET A 270 -4.03 -0.46 1.46
CA MET A 270 -5.07 0.10 2.32
C MET A 270 -5.41 -0.81 3.53
N THR A 271 -5.04 -2.09 3.49
CA THR A 271 -5.27 -3.01 4.64
C THR A 271 -4.49 -2.64 5.91
N LYS A 272 -3.52 -1.72 5.81
CA LYS A 272 -2.85 -1.12 6.97
C LYS A 272 -3.83 -0.46 7.94
N ALA A 273 -4.91 0.14 7.42
CA ALA A 273 -6.00 0.62 8.23
C ALA A 273 -6.89 -0.55 8.66
N PRO A 274 -7.38 -0.59 9.92
CA PRO A 274 -8.18 -1.71 10.43
C PRO A 274 -9.63 -1.65 9.92
N ARG A 275 -9.83 -1.84 8.62
CA ARG A 275 -11.13 -1.75 7.93
C ARG A 275 -11.52 -3.12 7.35
N SER A 276 -12.47 -3.80 7.99
CA SER A 276 -12.90 -5.14 7.59
C SER A 276 -13.40 -5.21 6.15
N TYR A 277 -14.13 -4.20 5.66
CA TYR A 277 -14.63 -4.16 4.29
C TYR A 277 -13.48 -4.06 3.25
N ILE A 278 -12.38 -3.38 3.58
CA ILE A 278 -11.18 -3.30 2.73
C ILE A 278 -10.43 -4.63 2.77
N HIS A 279 -10.24 -5.21 3.95
CA HIS A 279 -9.57 -6.51 4.11
C HIS A 279 -10.29 -7.61 3.31
N LYS A 280 -11.62 -7.61 3.38
CA LYS A 280 -12.49 -8.51 2.62
C LYS A 280 -12.34 -8.33 1.12
N GLU A 281 -12.37 -7.10 0.62
CA GLU A 281 -12.24 -6.86 -0.81
C GLU A 281 -10.82 -7.13 -1.32
N ALA A 282 -9.79 -6.85 -0.52
CA ALA A 282 -8.40 -7.22 -0.81
C ALA A 282 -8.26 -8.75 -0.94
N PHE A 283 -8.78 -9.51 0.03
CA PHE A 283 -8.83 -10.97 -0.03
C PHE A 283 -9.52 -11.45 -1.31
N ARG A 284 -10.73 -10.96 -1.60
CA ARG A 284 -11.48 -11.34 -2.80
C ARG A 284 -10.74 -11.00 -4.08
N GLN A 285 -10.02 -9.89 -4.12
CA GLN A 285 -9.22 -9.51 -5.27
C GLN A 285 -8.03 -10.46 -5.49
N CYS A 286 -7.35 -10.89 -4.43
CA CYS A 286 -6.31 -11.91 -4.52
C CYS A 286 -6.88 -13.26 -5.02
N ILE A 287 -8.04 -13.68 -4.50
CA ILE A 287 -8.73 -14.90 -4.97
C ILE A 287 -9.07 -14.81 -6.46
N ARG A 288 -9.61 -13.67 -6.93
CA ARG A 288 -9.91 -13.46 -8.37
C ARG A 288 -8.67 -13.58 -9.26
N LEU A 289 -7.50 -13.21 -8.74
CA LEU A 289 -6.22 -13.31 -9.42
C LEU A 289 -5.52 -14.66 -9.22
N GLN A 290 -6.14 -15.59 -8.47
CA GLN A 290 -5.56 -16.88 -8.09
C GLN A 290 -4.24 -16.75 -7.30
N GLU A 291 -4.08 -15.64 -6.59
CA GLU A 291 -2.96 -15.41 -5.67
C GLU A 291 -3.36 -15.88 -4.26
N TRP A 292 -3.36 -17.20 -4.10
CA TRP A 292 -3.90 -17.86 -2.91
C TRP A 292 -3.08 -17.57 -1.64
N GLU A 293 -1.75 -17.49 -1.77
CA GLU A 293 -0.84 -17.24 -0.65
C GLU A 293 -1.06 -15.82 -0.08
N GLU A 294 -1.14 -14.80 -0.92
CA GLU A 294 -1.49 -13.42 -0.52
C GLU A 294 -2.92 -13.31 0.03
N ALA A 295 -3.88 -14.04 -0.55
CA ALA A 295 -5.25 -14.08 -0.04
C ALA A 295 -5.26 -14.62 1.40
N MET A 296 -4.63 -15.77 1.63
CA MET A 296 -4.59 -16.37 2.96
C MET A 296 -3.80 -15.52 3.96
N THR A 297 -2.69 -14.91 3.55
CA THR A 297 -1.96 -13.94 4.36
C THR A 297 -2.87 -12.79 4.81
N THR A 298 -3.61 -12.21 3.87
CA THR A 298 -4.55 -11.12 4.15
C THR A 298 -5.60 -11.53 5.18
N LEU A 299 -6.22 -12.71 5.01
CA LEU A 299 -7.24 -13.21 5.94
C LEU A 299 -6.67 -13.49 7.33
N ILE A 300 -5.48 -14.09 7.43
CA ILE A 300 -4.88 -14.48 8.71
C ILE A 300 -4.42 -13.24 9.50
N GLU A 301 -3.73 -12.29 8.86
CA GLU A 301 -3.25 -11.09 9.56
C GLU A 301 -4.35 -10.06 9.84
N LYS A 302 -5.38 -10.03 8.98
CA LYS A 302 -6.45 -9.03 8.99
C LYS A 302 -7.81 -9.73 8.90
N PRO A 303 -8.24 -10.45 9.95
CA PRO A 303 -9.48 -11.21 9.91
C PRO A 303 -10.70 -10.29 9.76
N PHE A 304 -11.68 -10.75 8.98
CA PHE A 304 -12.93 -10.05 8.73
C PHE A 304 -14.12 -11.04 8.70
N PRO A 305 -15.37 -10.56 8.86
CA PRO A 305 -16.54 -11.42 8.76
C PRO A 305 -16.67 -12.03 7.35
N LEU A 306 -16.66 -13.36 7.27
CA LEU A 306 -16.74 -14.11 6.02
C LEU A 306 -18.19 -14.37 5.61
N GLU A 307 -18.47 -14.23 4.32
CA GLU A 307 -19.72 -14.71 3.71
C GLU A 307 -19.56 -16.16 3.22
N PRO A 308 -20.67 -16.86 2.90
CA PRO A 308 -20.61 -18.25 2.44
C PRO A 308 -19.72 -18.47 1.21
N GLN A 309 -19.63 -17.47 0.31
CA GLN A 309 -18.72 -17.54 -0.84
C GLN A 309 -17.26 -17.44 -0.40
N ASP A 310 -16.93 -16.60 0.57
CA ASP A 310 -15.57 -16.44 1.06
C ASP A 310 -15.10 -17.72 1.75
N VAL A 311 -15.97 -18.36 2.55
CA VAL A 311 -15.68 -19.66 3.17
C VAL A 311 -15.38 -20.73 2.12
N ARG A 312 -16.10 -20.73 0.98
CA ARG A 312 -15.79 -21.66 -0.13
C ARG A 312 -14.40 -21.39 -0.72
N SER A 313 -14.05 -20.12 -0.93
CA SER A 313 -12.72 -19.74 -1.41
C SER A 313 -11.60 -20.13 -0.44
N VAL A 314 -11.83 -20.03 0.88
CA VAL A 314 -10.87 -20.52 1.89
C VAL A 314 -10.68 -22.02 1.76
N LYS A 315 -11.75 -22.80 1.60
CA LYS A 315 -11.68 -24.26 1.42
C LYS A 315 -10.92 -24.65 0.15
N GLU A 316 -11.18 -23.96 -0.95
CA GLU A 316 -10.45 -24.16 -2.21
C GLU A 316 -8.95 -23.85 -2.06
N ALA A 317 -8.61 -22.76 -1.36
CA ALA A 317 -7.22 -22.37 -1.11
C ALA A 317 -6.42 -23.43 -0.32
N MET A 318 -7.06 -24.26 0.51
CA MET A 318 -6.38 -25.24 1.37
C MET A 318 -5.44 -26.18 0.61
N SER A 319 -5.83 -26.62 -0.58
CA SER A 319 -5.06 -27.55 -1.42
C SER A 319 -4.11 -26.85 -2.39
N LEU A 320 -4.25 -25.53 -2.55
CA LEU A 320 -3.49 -24.72 -3.53
C LEU A 320 -2.35 -23.93 -2.87
N VAL A 321 -2.43 -23.72 -1.57
CA VAL A 321 -1.47 -22.95 -0.79
C VAL A 321 -0.38 -23.86 -0.21
N ARG A 322 0.86 -23.37 -0.22
CA ARG A 322 1.96 -24.00 0.51
C ARG A 322 1.99 -23.45 1.94
N TRP A 323 1.70 -24.31 2.90
CA TRP A 323 1.68 -23.98 4.32
C TRP A 323 3.08 -24.02 4.91
N ASP A 324 3.89 -23.02 4.56
CA ASP A 324 5.26 -22.85 5.05
C ASP A 324 5.50 -21.45 5.66
N HIS A 325 6.75 -21.19 6.05
CA HIS A 325 7.22 -19.94 6.67
C HIS A 325 6.96 -18.66 5.86
N THR A 326 6.50 -18.74 4.61
CA THR A 326 6.08 -17.56 3.85
C THR A 326 4.73 -17.00 4.31
N LEU A 327 3.95 -17.80 5.05
CA LEU A 327 2.67 -17.41 5.63
C LEU A 327 2.78 -17.14 7.13
N PRO A 328 1.87 -16.32 7.69
CA PRO A 328 1.78 -16.03 9.12
C PRO A 328 1.17 -17.22 9.92
N ILE A 329 1.85 -18.38 9.91
CA ILE A 329 1.35 -19.64 10.49
C ILE A 329 1.05 -19.51 11.99
N GLU A 330 1.80 -18.67 12.71
CA GLU A 330 1.61 -18.42 14.14
C GLU A 330 0.20 -17.89 14.48
N GLN A 331 -0.41 -17.15 13.56
CA GLN A 331 -1.75 -16.57 13.73
C GLN A 331 -2.86 -17.43 13.11
N LEU A 332 -2.48 -18.43 12.29
CA LEU A 332 -3.39 -19.22 11.48
C LEU A 332 -4.45 -19.95 12.31
N SER A 333 -4.06 -20.58 13.41
CA SER A 333 -4.97 -21.41 14.21
C SER A 333 -6.14 -20.61 14.76
N MET A 334 -5.90 -19.40 15.24
CA MET A 334 -6.93 -18.49 15.77
C MET A 334 -7.97 -18.12 14.71
N VAL A 335 -7.56 -18.02 13.44
CA VAL A 335 -8.43 -17.58 12.35
C VAL A 335 -9.11 -18.77 11.67
N LEU A 336 -8.35 -19.79 11.26
CA LEU A 336 -8.84 -20.85 10.39
C LEU A 336 -9.58 -21.96 11.14
N ILE A 337 -9.27 -22.26 12.40
CA ILE A 337 -9.98 -23.31 13.15
C ILE A 337 -11.48 -23.02 13.26
N PRO A 338 -11.93 -21.81 13.68
CA PRO A 338 -13.36 -21.51 13.76
C PRO A 338 -14.07 -21.60 12.41
N ILE A 339 -13.37 -21.26 11.32
CA ILE A 339 -13.91 -21.27 9.94
C ILE A 339 -14.06 -22.70 9.41
N LEU A 340 -13.09 -23.57 9.70
CA LEU A 340 -12.94 -24.89 9.11
C LEU A 340 -13.31 -26.04 10.05
N LYS A 341 -13.89 -25.76 11.23
CA LYS A 341 -14.22 -26.78 12.24
C LYS A 341 -15.09 -27.94 11.72
N ASP A 342 -15.89 -27.69 10.69
CA ASP A 342 -16.76 -28.69 10.07
C ASP A 342 -16.00 -29.56 9.06
N GLU A 343 -14.88 -29.07 8.52
CA GLU A 343 -13.98 -29.76 7.58
C GLU A 343 -12.83 -30.46 8.32
N LYS A 344 -13.18 -31.35 9.25
CA LYS A 344 -12.23 -31.92 10.22
C LYS A 344 -11.01 -32.59 9.59
N HIS A 345 -11.21 -33.32 8.49
CA HIS A 345 -10.11 -34.05 7.84
C HIS A 345 -9.07 -33.08 7.27
N ASP A 346 -9.51 -32.11 6.48
CA ASP A 346 -8.62 -31.15 5.84
C ASP A 346 -7.99 -30.21 6.87
N LEU A 347 -8.73 -29.84 7.91
CA LEU A 347 -8.20 -29.06 9.03
C LEU A 347 -7.11 -29.82 9.80
N ASP A 348 -7.28 -31.12 10.06
CA ASP A 348 -6.25 -31.94 10.73
C ASP A 348 -4.97 -32.03 9.88
N LEU A 349 -5.11 -32.22 8.56
CA LEU A 349 -3.98 -32.24 7.63
C LEU A 349 -3.24 -30.90 7.60
N LEU A 350 -3.98 -29.79 7.51
CA LEU A 350 -3.43 -28.44 7.54
C LEU A 350 -2.63 -28.18 8.81
N LEU A 351 -3.24 -28.40 9.98
CA LEU A 351 -2.60 -28.15 11.27
C LEU A 351 -1.37 -29.06 11.47
N THR A 352 -1.45 -30.31 11.03
CA THR A 352 -0.31 -31.25 11.06
C THR A 352 0.84 -30.76 10.20
N ALA A 353 0.56 -30.27 8.99
CA ALA A 353 1.58 -29.71 8.09
C ALA A 353 2.29 -28.46 8.66
N CYS A 354 1.61 -27.71 9.53
CA CYS A 354 2.17 -26.53 10.18
C CYS A 354 3.14 -26.88 11.33
N ILE A 355 3.03 -28.05 11.97
CA ILE A 355 3.85 -28.40 13.13
C ILE A 355 5.35 -28.37 12.83
N PRO A 356 5.87 -29.02 11.77
CA PRO A 356 7.30 -28.94 11.45
C PRO A 356 7.81 -27.53 11.15
N VAL A 357 6.94 -26.63 10.70
CA VAL A 357 7.31 -25.24 10.42
C VAL A 357 7.46 -24.47 11.73
N LEU A 358 6.47 -24.57 12.61
CA LEU A 358 6.47 -23.91 13.92
C LEU A 358 7.57 -24.46 14.85
N SER A 359 7.86 -25.76 14.80
CA SER A 359 8.89 -26.37 15.67
C SER A 359 10.30 -25.84 15.41
N LYS A 360 10.57 -25.21 14.26
CA LYS A 360 11.88 -24.61 13.97
C LYS A 360 12.19 -23.41 14.87
N THR A 361 11.17 -22.72 15.37
CA THR A 361 11.29 -21.50 16.18
C THR A 361 10.64 -21.61 17.55
N HIS A 362 9.83 -22.65 17.78
CA HIS A 362 9.01 -22.79 18.98
C HIS A 362 9.04 -24.23 19.54
N GLY A 363 8.98 -24.35 20.87
CA GLY A 363 8.92 -25.65 21.55
C GLY A 363 7.50 -26.18 21.75
N LEU A 364 7.39 -27.39 22.32
CA LEU A 364 6.12 -28.06 22.60
C LEU A 364 5.08 -27.21 23.38
N PRO A 365 5.45 -26.41 24.40
CA PRO A 365 4.48 -25.58 25.13
C PRO A 365 3.79 -24.55 24.23
N TYR A 366 4.48 -24.05 23.22
CA TYR A 366 3.89 -23.14 22.25
C TYR A 366 2.92 -23.88 21.32
N LEU A 367 3.31 -25.05 20.80
CA LEU A 367 2.47 -25.83 19.88
C LEU A 367 1.14 -26.23 20.49
N ILE A 368 1.14 -26.66 21.76
CA ILE A 368 -0.11 -27.00 22.46
C ILE A 368 -0.99 -25.76 22.67
N ASN A 369 -0.39 -24.61 23.00
CA ASN A 369 -1.13 -23.36 23.13
C ASN A 369 -1.66 -22.85 21.78
N TRP A 370 -0.91 -23.03 20.69
CA TRP A 370 -1.32 -22.68 19.33
C TRP A 370 -2.55 -23.50 18.89
N LEU A 371 -2.71 -24.74 19.37
CA LEU A 371 -3.87 -25.59 19.10
C LEU A 371 -5.07 -25.35 20.03
N LYS A 372 -4.94 -24.49 21.05
CA LYS A 372 -6.00 -24.18 22.02
C LYS A 372 -7.36 -23.81 21.41
N PRO A 373 -7.46 -23.09 20.27
CA PRO A 373 -8.76 -22.78 19.67
C PRO A 373 -9.60 -24.02 19.33
N LEU A 374 -9.00 -25.20 19.15
CA LEU A 374 -9.74 -26.46 18.97
C LEU A 374 -10.60 -26.80 20.18
N GLU A 375 -10.12 -26.53 21.40
CA GLU A 375 -10.90 -26.73 22.63
C GLU A 375 -12.06 -25.75 22.71
N GLU A 376 -11.81 -24.48 22.36
CA GLU A 376 -12.79 -23.40 22.41
C GLU A 376 -13.97 -23.66 21.46
N VAL A 377 -13.70 -24.18 20.26
CA VAL A 377 -14.74 -24.54 19.29
C VAL A 377 -15.24 -25.98 19.43
N GLN A 378 -14.79 -26.71 20.44
CA GLN A 378 -15.14 -28.13 20.71
C GLN A 378 -14.87 -29.05 19.50
N CYS A 379 -13.79 -28.78 18.76
CA CYS A 379 -13.37 -29.59 17.62
C CYS A 379 -12.29 -30.59 18.05
N HIS A 380 -12.66 -31.86 18.13
CA HIS A 380 -11.72 -32.93 18.43
C HIS A 380 -11.01 -33.41 17.16
N LEU A 381 -9.71 -33.16 17.08
CA LEU A 381 -8.85 -33.59 15.97
C LEU A 381 -7.67 -34.46 16.47
N PRO A 382 -7.23 -35.46 15.68
CA PRO A 382 -6.05 -36.28 15.99
C PRO A 382 -4.79 -35.47 16.32
N ILE A 383 -4.52 -34.38 15.59
CA ILE A 383 -3.34 -33.53 15.80
C ILE A 383 -3.24 -33.00 17.23
N HIS A 384 -4.36 -32.56 17.80
CA HIS A 384 -4.39 -32.04 19.16
C HIS A 384 -4.04 -33.12 20.19
N GLN A 385 -4.60 -34.33 20.02
CA GLN A 385 -4.30 -35.45 20.91
C GLN A 385 -2.83 -35.89 20.80
N LYS A 386 -2.28 -35.92 19.58
CA LYS A 386 -0.86 -36.26 19.35
C LYS A 386 0.07 -35.27 20.06
N VAL A 387 -0.13 -33.97 19.88
CA VAL A 387 0.70 -32.93 20.52
C VAL A 387 0.53 -32.98 22.04
N LYS A 388 -0.69 -33.17 22.56
CA LYS A 388 -0.95 -33.30 23.99
C LYS A 388 -0.26 -34.53 24.60
N ASN A 389 -0.31 -35.67 23.93
CA ASN A 389 0.39 -36.88 24.35
C ASN A 389 1.90 -36.68 24.33
N LEU A 390 2.41 -36.03 23.29
CA LEU A 390 3.84 -35.75 23.16
C LEU A 390 4.33 -34.86 24.31
N VAL A 391 3.61 -33.79 24.65
CA VAL A 391 3.93 -32.95 25.83
C VAL A 391 3.98 -33.77 27.12
N ALA A 392 3.14 -34.79 27.27
CA ALA A 392 3.08 -35.62 28.47
C ALA A 392 4.18 -36.69 28.58
N CYS A 393 4.84 -37.05 27.47
CA CYS A 393 5.88 -38.10 27.46
C CYS A 393 7.26 -37.64 26.99
N ALA A 394 7.40 -36.46 26.38
CA ALA A 394 8.66 -35.99 25.80
C ALA A 394 9.84 -35.95 26.79
N GLU A 395 9.56 -35.58 28.05
CA GLU A 395 10.58 -35.46 29.11
C GLU A 395 10.65 -36.71 30.01
N ASP A 396 9.87 -37.76 29.71
CA ASP A 396 9.84 -39.00 30.50
C ASP A 396 10.83 -40.01 29.90
N PRO A 397 11.95 -40.34 30.58
CA PRO A 397 12.95 -41.28 30.07
C PRO A 397 12.36 -42.66 29.72
N ASP A 398 11.34 -43.11 30.46
CA ASP A 398 10.74 -44.44 30.26
C ASP A 398 9.80 -44.49 29.05
N LYS A 399 9.50 -43.34 28.43
CA LYS A 399 8.57 -43.20 27.31
C LYS A 399 9.23 -42.64 26.04
N GLN A 400 10.54 -42.73 25.91
CA GLN A 400 11.26 -42.15 24.78
C GLN A 400 10.92 -42.83 23.45
N ALA A 401 10.69 -44.15 23.44
CA ALA A 401 10.11 -44.83 22.27
C ALA A 401 8.77 -44.20 21.82
N GLN A 402 7.86 -43.93 22.77
CA GLN A 402 6.56 -43.34 22.48
C GLN A 402 6.69 -41.89 22.00
N ALA A 403 7.57 -41.11 22.61
CA ALA A 403 7.88 -39.75 22.17
C ALA A 403 8.44 -39.75 20.74
N GLY A 404 9.37 -40.64 20.43
CA GLY A 404 9.97 -40.80 19.09
C GLY A 404 8.94 -41.11 18.01
N GLU A 405 8.01 -42.04 18.28
CA GLU A 405 6.91 -42.34 17.35
C GLU A 405 5.98 -41.14 17.13
N LEU A 406 5.67 -40.39 18.19
CA LEU A 406 4.85 -39.18 18.10
C LEU A 406 5.55 -38.07 17.31
N TYR A 407 6.83 -37.79 17.62
CA TYR A 407 7.66 -36.85 16.86
C TYR A 407 7.70 -37.21 15.37
N TYR A 408 7.93 -38.47 15.04
CA TYR A 408 7.91 -38.95 13.67
C TYR A 408 6.54 -38.72 13.00
N SER A 409 5.45 -39.05 13.69
CA SER A 409 4.08 -38.87 13.18
C SER A 409 3.67 -37.41 12.94
N LEU A 410 4.37 -36.46 13.58
CA LEU A 410 4.21 -35.02 13.43
C LEU A 410 5.20 -34.41 12.41
N GLY A 411 6.03 -35.24 11.77
CA GLY A 411 7.06 -34.80 10.82
C GLY A 411 8.32 -34.22 11.46
N LEU A 412 8.47 -34.33 12.79
CA LEU A 412 9.61 -33.84 13.58
C LEU A 412 10.71 -34.90 13.61
N LYS A 413 11.35 -35.12 12.44
CA LYS A 413 12.28 -36.24 12.25
C LYS A 413 13.58 -36.10 13.06
N GLY A 414 14.03 -34.88 13.35
CA GLY A 414 15.26 -34.66 14.12
C GLY A 414 15.06 -35.08 15.58
N GLU A 415 13.98 -34.60 16.17
CA GLU A 415 13.56 -34.90 17.54
C GLU A 415 13.22 -36.39 17.69
N ALA A 416 12.62 -37.00 16.67
CA ALA A 416 12.41 -38.45 16.65
C ALA A 416 13.74 -39.23 16.71
N ILE A 417 14.75 -38.81 15.95
CA ILE A 417 16.09 -39.43 15.99
C ILE A 417 16.69 -39.31 17.39
N GLU A 418 16.58 -38.16 18.04
CA GLU A 418 17.08 -37.96 19.41
C GLU A 418 16.40 -38.91 20.41
N SER A 419 15.06 -38.98 20.40
CA SER A 419 14.31 -39.89 21.28
C SER A 419 14.66 -41.37 21.05
N PHE A 420 14.78 -41.82 19.81
CA PHE A 420 15.16 -43.22 19.54
C PHE A 420 16.63 -43.50 19.85
N SER A 421 17.52 -42.50 19.73
CA SER A 421 18.92 -42.65 20.14
C SER A 421 19.01 -42.84 21.66
N TYR A 422 18.24 -42.05 22.42
CA TYR A 422 18.18 -42.19 23.87
C TYR A 422 17.54 -43.52 24.31
N GLU A 423 16.47 -43.96 23.65
CA GLU A 423 15.86 -45.27 23.92
C GLU A 423 16.83 -46.43 23.66
N MET A 424 17.64 -46.35 22.59
CA MET A 424 18.69 -47.33 22.30
C MET A 424 19.76 -47.37 23.42
N GLU A 425 20.12 -46.21 23.99
CA GLU A 425 21.05 -46.14 25.11
C GLU A 425 20.45 -46.74 26.40
N LEU A 426 19.16 -46.52 26.66
CA LEU A 426 18.46 -47.10 27.81
C LEU A 426 18.27 -48.62 27.68
N LYS A 427 18.02 -49.11 26.46
CA LYS A 427 17.71 -50.51 26.16
C LYS A 427 18.61 -51.04 25.03
N PRO A 428 19.91 -51.26 25.30
CA PRO A 428 20.88 -51.63 24.27
C PRO A 428 20.59 -52.99 23.61
N ASP A 429 19.84 -53.88 24.27
CA ASP A 429 19.45 -55.19 23.73
C ASP A 429 18.15 -55.15 22.90
N ASP A 430 17.43 -54.02 22.88
CA ASP A 430 16.20 -53.88 22.10
C ASP A 430 16.52 -53.44 20.66
N PRO A 431 16.21 -54.24 19.63
CA PRO A 431 16.46 -53.85 18.24
C PRO A 431 15.44 -52.83 17.70
N ALA A 432 14.34 -52.52 18.41
CA ALA A 432 13.30 -51.63 17.89
C ALA A 432 13.77 -50.18 17.64
N PRO A 433 14.48 -49.50 18.57
CA PRO A 433 15.01 -48.16 18.34
C PRO A 433 16.01 -48.12 17.18
N VAL A 434 16.84 -49.16 17.02
CA VAL A 434 17.82 -49.27 15.92
C VAL A 434 17.12 -49.33 14.55
N LYS A 435 15.97 -50.03 14.45
CA LYS A 435 15.16 -50.06 13.22
C LYS A 435 14.59 -48.69 12.87
N TRP A 436 14.12 -47.95 13.89
CA TRP A 436 13.63 -46.59 13.70
C TRP A 436 14.72 -45.64 13.24
N LEU A 437 15.89 -45.65 13.90
CA LEU A 437 17.05 -44.84 13.51
C LEU A 437 17.48 -45.12 12.07
N PHE A 438 17.63 -46.39 11.68
CA PHE A 438 17.91 -46.77 10.29
C PHE A 438 16.91 -46.13 9.30
N THR A 439 15.62 -46.20 9.61
CA THR A 439 14.56 -45.66 8.74
C THR A 439 14.63 -44.13 8.64
N LEU A 440 14.76 -43.45 9.78
CA LEU A 440 14.82 -41.99 9.86
C LEU A 440 16.07 -41.40 9.19
N TYR A 441 17.24 -42.01 9.41
CA TYR A 441 18.48 -41.58 8.75
C TYR A 441 18.39 -41.76 7.23
N ARG A 442 17.81 -42.87 6.76
CA ARG A 442 17.57 -43.07 5.32
C ARG A 442 16.61 -42.01 4.75
N GLU A 443 15.53 -41.71 5.44
CA GLU A 443 14.54 -40.72 5.00
C GLU A 443 15.03 -39.28 5.05
N THR A 444 15.98 -38.97 5.93
CA THR A 444 16.62 -37.65 6.03
C THR A 444 17.84 -37.51 5.11
N GLY A 445 18.14 -38.53 4.29
CA GLY A 445 19.23 -38.53 3.31
C GLY A 445 20.63 -38.81 3.88
N LYS A 446 20.70 -39.20 5.16
CA LYS A 446 21.93 -39.52 5.91
C LYS A 446 22.27 -41.01 5.74
N LEU A 447 22.77 -41.36 4.56
CA LEU A 447 22.94 -42.75 4.13
C LEU A 447 24.07 -43.49 4.86
N ASP A 448 25.12 -42.78 5.28
CA ASP A 448 26.25 -43.37 6.00
C ASP A 448 25.81 -43.82 7.40
N GLU A 449 25.10 -42.97 8.13
CA GLU A 449 24.51 -43.29 9.43
C GLU A 449 23.51 -44.43 9.30
N ALA A 450 22.64 -44.39 8.29
CA ALA A 450 21.70 -45.49 8.03
C ALA A 450 22.44 -46.82 7.82
N THR A 451 23.54 -46.84 7.07
CA THR A 451 24.34 -48.06 6.85
C THR A 451 24.95 -48.58 8.15
N ALA A 452 25.43 -47.67 9.01
CA ALA A 452 25.94 -48.03 10.34
C ALA A 452 24.85 -48.70 11.21
N TYR A 453 23.66 -48.12 11.29
CA TYR A 453 22.55 -48.71 12.04
C TYR A 453 22.06 -50.03 11.43
N GLN A 454 22.13 -50.19 10.11
CA GLN A 454 21.81 -51.47 9.45
C GLN A 454 22.79 -52.57 9.86
N GLN A 455 24.09 -52.27 9.93
CA GLN A 455 25.11 -53.23 10.39
C GLN A 455 24.89 -53.59 11.86
N LEU A 456 24.62 -52.59 12.71
CA LEU A 456 24.31 -52.81 14.12
C LEU A 456 23.10 -53.74 14.29
N LEU A 457 22.03 -53.53 13.51
CA LEU A 457 20.83 -54.37 13.54
C LEU A 457 21.12 -55.84 13.16
N GLN A 458 22.11 -56.09 12.30
CA GLN A 458 22.51 -57.46 11.94
C GLN A 458 23.28 -58.15 13.09
N THR A 459 23.98 -57.39 13.92
CA THR A 459 24.71 -57.92 15.08
C THR A 459 23.83 -58.18 16.30
N MET A 460 22.64 -57.57 16.37
CA MET A 460 21.66 -57.73 17.45
C MET A 460 20.69 -58.92 17.26
N ARG A 461 20.87 -59.72 16.21
CA ARG A 461 19.97 -60.85 15.88
C ARG A 461 20.27 -62.13 16.65
#